data_AF-A0A3N0BN22-F1
#
_entry.id   AF-A0A3N0BN22-F1
#
_cell.length_a   1.000
_cell.length_b   1.000
_cell.length_c   1.000
_cell.angle_alpha   90.00
_cell.angle_beta   90.00
_cell.angle_gamma   90.00
#
_symmetry.space_group_name_H-M   'P 1'
#
loop_
_entity.id
_entity.type
_entity.pdbx_description
1 polymer ?
#
loop_
_entity_poly.entity_id
_entity_poly.type
_entity_poly.pdbx_seq_one_letter_code
_entity_poly.pdbx_strand_id
1 'polypeptide(L)'
;MKGIIKKNAHALTRELDWLSEVIDTSMKLYFKQETPYQSIYDIPPPDIAKDESFYAEVLKRDQTSIAERIVLLLSLAPHVRPQMLDVFLIRNKNLDKNFTEFGGVCDTKCNCFIPTGETAAFILAMNNLESRFDLFNLFCEDHYFKKRNILQIVKPKSFEPYLSGALILSLEYLSYLSVGLSKFTAVHAYD
;
A
#
# COMPACT_ATOMS: atom_id res chain seq x y z
N MET A 1 4.17 -14.03 -22.75
CA MET A 1 4.74 -13.08 -21.77
C MET A 1 4.42 -11.61 -22.06
N LYS A 2 4.71 -11.04 -23.24
CA LYS A 2 4.42 -9.60 -23.48
C LYS A 2 2.97 -9.18 -23.24
N GLY A 3 2.00 -10.04 -23.57
CA GLY A 3 0.58 -9.77 -23.33
C GLY A 3 0.18 -9.69 -21.85
N ILE A 4 0.79 -10.49 -20.97
CA ILE A 4 0.42 -10.51 -19.54
C ILE A 4 1.00 -9.31 -18.80
N ILE A 5 2.24 -8.91 -19.12
CA ILE A 5 2.87 -7.70 -18.56
C ILE A 5 2.02 -6.46 -18.89
N LYS A 6 1.51 -6.37 -20.14
CA LYS A 6 0.63 -5.26 -20.53
C LYS A 6 -0.68 -5.24 -19.72
N LYS A 7 -1.28 -6.40 -19.46
CA LYS A 7 -2.50 -6.51 -18.63
C LYS A 7 -2.22 -6.10 -17.18
N ASN A 8 -1.14 -6.61 -16.59
CA ASN A 8 -0.71 -6.24 -15.24
C ASN A 8 -0.44 -4.74 -15.11
N ALA A 9 0.35 -4.17 -16.02
CA ALA A 9 0.65 -2.74 -16.00
C ALA A 9 -0.62 -1.89 -16.15
N HIS A 10 -1.53 -2.26 -17.06
CA HIS A 10 -2.80 -1.55 -17.21
C HIS A 10 -3.66 -1.61 -15.95
N ALA A 11 -3.79 -2.80 -15.34
CA ALA A 11 -4.51 -2.95 -14.08
C ALA A 11 -3.89 -2.08 -12.99
N LEU A 12 -2.59 -2.26 -12.71
CA LEU A 12 -1.88 -1.54 -11.66
C LEU A 12 -1.86 -0.03 -11.87
N THR A 13 -1.83 0.47 -13.11
CA THR A 13 -1.99 1.92 -13.36
C THR A 13 -3.32 2.42 -12.81
N ARG A 14 -4.44 1.76 -13.13
CA ARG A 14 -5.77 2.17 -12.63
C ARG A 14 -5.87 2.08 -11.11
N GLU A 15 -5.29 1.04 -10.53
CA GLU A 15 -5.25 0.85 -9.08
C GLU A 15 -4.45 1.93 -8.36
N LEU A 16 -3.27 2.28 -8.90
CA LEU A 16 -2.42 3.29 -8.32
C LEU A 16 -2.99 4.69 -8.53
N ASP A 17 -3.72 4.93 -9.62
CA ASP A 17 -4.45 6.19 -9.82
C ASP A 17 -5.59 6.31 -8.79
N TRP A 18 -6.31 5.22 -8.53
CA TRP A 18 -7.31 5.15 -7.46
C TRP A 18 -6.67 5.35 -6.06
N LEU A 19 -5.55 4.69 -5.77
CA LEU A 19 -4.84 4.89 -4.51
C LEU A 19 -4.34 6.34 -4.36
N SER A 20 -3.87 6.98 -5.43
CA SER A 20 -3.51 8.40 -5.39
C SER A 20 -4.68 9.28 -4.97
N GLU A 21 -5.88 9.04 -5.51
CA GLU A 21 -7.10 9.78 -5.14
C GLU A 21 -7.50 9.54 -3.68
N VAL A 22 -7.37 8.29 -3.20
CA VAL A 22 -7.57 7.93 -1.78
C VAL A 22 -6.60 8.68 -0.88
N ILE A 23 -5.31 8.71 -1.23
CA ILE A 23 -4.28 9.41 -0.45
C ILE A 23 -4.55 10.92 -0.45
N ASP A 24 -4.82 11.51 -1.60
CA ASP A 24 -5.13 12.95 -1.72
C ASP A 24 -6.37 13.32 -0.90
N THR A 25 -7.43 12.50 -0.97
CA THR A 25 -8.63 12.69 -0.15
C THR A 25 -8.33 12.59 1.34
N SER A 26 -7.55 11.59 1.77
CA SER A 26 -7.16 11.46 3.19
C SER A 26 -6.37 12.68 3.70
N MET A 27 -5.47 13.22 2.87
CA MET A 27 -4.70 14.43 3.18
C MET A 27 -5.61 15.66 3.27
N LYS A 28 -6.51 15.84 2.30
CA LYS A 28 -7.45 16.97 2.29
C LYS A 28 -8.38 16.93 3.50
N LEU A 29 -8.95 15.77 3.82
CA LEU A 29 -9.78 15.58 5.02
C LEU A 29 -9.00 15.91 6.30
N TYR A 30 -7.76 15.42 6.42
CA TYR A 30 -6.90 15.68 7.57
C TYR A 30 -6.57 17.17 7.74
N PHE A 31 -6.18 17.85 6.65
CA PHE A 31 -5.86 19.28 6.66
C PHE A 31 -7.08 20.20 6.58
N LYS A 32 -8.31 19.65 6.58
CA LYS A 32 -9.57 20.38 6.43
C LYS A 32 -9.61 21.23 5.15
N GLN A 33 -9.07 20.70 4.07
CA GLN A 33 -9.12 21.28 2.73
C GLN A 33 -10.37 20.81 1.98
N GLU A 34 -10.75 21.54 0.93
CA GLU A 34 -11.89 21.20 0.10
C GLU A 34 -11.65 19.92 -0.70
N THR A 35 -12.63 19.01 -0.65
CA THR A 35 -12.66 17.75 -1.41
C THR A 35 -14.11 17.38 -1.71
N PRO A 36 -14.41 16.74 -2.86
CA PRO A 36 -15.77 16.29 -3.16
C PRO A 36 -16.23 15.10 -2.29
N TYR A 37 -15.32 14.44 -1.58
CA TYR A 37 -15.60 13.23 -0.79
C TYR A 37 -15.62 13.53 0.71
N GLN A 38 -16.48 12.83 1.46
CA GLN A 38 -16.50 12.90 2.93
C GLN A 38 -15.70 11.75 3.56
N SER A 39 -15.46 10.70 2.79
CA SER A 39 -14.73 9.51 3.19
C SER A 39 -13.93 8.94 2.03
N ILE A 40 -12.82 8.26 2.34
CA ILE A 40 -12.08 7.49 1.33
C ILE A 40 -12.94 6.37 0.71
N TYR A 41 -13.99 5.93 1.40
CA TYR A 41 -14.92 4.90 0.94
C TYR A 41 -15.93 5.43 -0.10
N ASP A 42 -16.03 6.74 -0.28
CA ASP A 42 -16.87 7.36 -1.32
C ASP A 42 -16.22 7.26 -2.72
N ILE A 43 -14.92 6.91 -2.77
CA ILE A 43 -14.14 6.81 -4.00
C ILE A 43 -14.29 5.39 -4.57
N PRO A 44 -15.00 5.21 -5.70
CA PRO A 44 -15.24 3.88 -6.23
C PRO A 44 -13.93 3.23 -6.69
N PRO A 45 -13.60 2.02 -6.22
CA PRO A 45 -12.42 1.32 -6.69
C PRO A 45 -12.60 0.86 -8.16
N PRO A 46 -11.51 0.68 -8.92
CA PRO A 46 -11.59 0.16 -10.28
C PRO A 46 -12.34 -1.18 -10.34
N ASP A 47 -13.25 -1.32 -11.31
CA ASP A 47 -13.93 -2.59 -11.56
C ASP A 47 -12.95 -3.63 -12.13
N ILE A 48 -12.90 -4.78 -11.45
CA ILE A 48 -12.03 -5.90 -11.77
C ILE A 48 -12.79 -7.08 -12.39
N ALA A 49 -14.11 -7.00 -12.57
CA ALA A 49 -14.94 -8.15 -13.00
C ALA A 49 -14.39 -8.82 -14.28
N LYS A 50 -14.03 -8.01 -15.28
CA LYS A 50 -13.44 -8.46 -16.56
C LYS A 50 -11.92 -8.31 -16.63
N ASP A 51 -11.27 -8.03 -15.51
CA ASP A 51 -9.82 -7.88 -15.44
C ASP A 51 -9.16 -9.27 -15.31
N GLU A 52 -8.22 -9.53 -16.23
CA GLU A 52 -7.48 -10.79 -16.38
C GLU A 52 -6.00 -10.64 -15.94
N SER A 53 -5.67 -9.59 -15.20
CA SER A 53 -4.35 -9.42 -14.57
C SER A 53 -4.19 -10.31 -13.34
N PHE A 54 -2.94 -10.59 -12.97
CA PHE A 54 -2.65 -11.30 -11.73
C PHE A 54 -3.06 -10.52 -10.48
N TYR A 55 -3.08 -9.19 -10.56
CA TYR A 55 -3.62 -8.36 -9.48
C TYR A 55 -5.12 -8.64 -9.25
N ALA A 56 -5.91 -8.62 -10.33
CA ALA A 56 -7.33 -8.95 -10.24
C ALA A 56 -7.57 -10.40 -9.79
N GLU A 57 -6.72 -11.34 -10.18
CA GLU A 57 -6.77 -12.72 -9.70
C GLU A 57 -6.64 -12.82 -8.17
N VAL A 58 -5.64 -12.13 -7.59
CA VAL A 58 -5.46 -12.08 -6.12
C VAL A 58 -6.69 -11.49 -5.44
N LEU A 59 -7.17 -10.34 -5.91
CA LEU A 59 -8.33 -9.68 -5.31
C LEU A 59 -9.60 -10.55 -5.33
N LYS A 60 -9.85 -11.25 -6.44
CA LYS A 60 -11.00 -12.16 -6.58
C LYS A 60 -10.85 -13.39 -5.70
N ARG A 61 -9.65 -13.99 -5.67
CA ARG A 61 -9.36 -15.21 -4.91
C ARG A 61 -9.59 -15.02 -3.42
N ASP A 62 -9.09 -13.92 -2.87
CA ASP A 62 -9.12 -13.66 -1.43
C ASP A 62 -10.28 -12.75 -1.01
N GLN A 63 -11.22 -12.44 -1.93
CA GLN A 63 -12.38 -11.57 -1.68
C GLN A 63 -11.99 -10.24 -1.03
N THR A 64 -10.93 -9.63 -1.57
CA THR A 64 -10.24 -8.50 -0.95
C THR A 64 -11.15 -7.28 -0.83
N SER A 65 -11.29 -6.79 0.41
CA SER A 65 -11.99 -5.57 0.79
C SER A 65 -11.23 -4.30 0.34
N ILE A 66 -11.89 -3.15 0.43
CA ILE A 66 -11.27 -1.85 0.12
C ILE A 66 -10.04 -1.59 1.00
N ALA A 67 -10.14 -1.87 2.30
CA ALA A 67 -9.05 -1.65 3.25
C ALA A 67 -7.82 -2.51 2.92
N GLU A 68 -8.03 -3.81 2.67
CA GLU A 68 -6.97 -4.73 2.26
C GLU A 68 -6.36 -4.34 0.91
N ARG A 69 -7.18 -3.89 -0.04
CA ARG A 69 -6.72 -3.41 -1.36
C ARG A 69 -5.79 -2.22 -1.23
N ILE A 70 -6.13 -1.25 -0.37
CA ILE A 70 -5.27 -0.10 -0.04
C ILE A 70 -3.96 -0.56 0.57
N VAL A 71 -3.98 -1.45 1.57
CA VAL A 71 -2.76 -2.00 2.21
C VAL A 71 -1.87 -2.71 1.20
N LEU A 72 -2.45 -3.53 0.32
CA LEU A 72 -1.70 -4.20 -0.74
C LEU A 72 -1.03 -3.20 -1.68
N LEU A 73 -1.75 -2.18 -2.15
CA LEU A 73 -1.20 -1.18 -3.05
C LEU A 73 -0.15 -0.29 -2.37
N LEU A 74 -0.31 0.06 -1.09
CA LEU A 74 0.72 0.75 -0.31
C LEU A 74 2.01 -0.07 -0.25
N SER A 75 1.93 -1.38 -0.01
CA SER A 75 3.11 -2.24 0.00
C SER A 75 3.78 -2.37 -1.38
N LEU A 76 3.02 -2.20 -2.46
CA LEU A 76 3.50 -2.29 -3.85
C LEU A 76 4.09 -0.96 -4.36
N ALA A 77 3.52 0.18 -3.96
CA ALA A 77 3.84 1.51 -4.47
C ALA A 77 5.34 1.85 -4.45
N PRO A 78 6.13 1.54 -3.40
CA PRO A 78 7.58 1.79 -3.39
C PRO A 78 8.34 1.16 -4.56
N HIS A 79 7.80 0.08 -5.14
CA HIS A 79 8.47 -0.68 -6.20
C HIS A 79 8.09 -0.22 -7.61
N VAL A 80 6.92 0.40 -7.79
CA VAL A 80 6.35 0.66 -9.12
C VAL A 80 6.00 2.12 -9.39
N ARG A 81 5.78 2.92 -8.33
CA ARG A 81 5.47 4.35 -8.41
C ARG A 81 5.89 5.07 -7.11
N PRO A 82 7.18 5.01 -6.70
CA PRO A 82 7.62 5.50 -5.39
C PRO A 82 7.28 6.97 -5.14
N GLN A 83 7.37 7.82 -6.17
CA GLN A 83 7.11 9.26 -6.08
C GLN A 83 5.67 9.61 -5.65
N MET A 84 4.72 8.68 -5.75
CA MET A 84 3.34 8.94 -5.28
C MET A 84 3.27 9.07 -3.75
N LEU A 85 4.27 8.55 -3.04
CA LEU A 85 4.32 8.54 -1.58
C LEU A 85 5.03 9.78 -1.01
N ASP A 86 5.62 10.63 -1.85
CA ASP A 86 6.34 11.83 -1.41
C ASP A 86 5.43 12.82 -0.65
N VAL A 87 4.11 12.73 -0.85
CA VAL A 87 3.12 13.50 -0.09
C VAL A 87 3.19 13.26 1.42
N PHE A 88 3.68 12.10 1.87
CA PHE A 88 3.86 11.80 3.29
C PHE A 88 5.15 12.41 3.88
N LEU A 89 6.05 12.96 3.04
CA LEU A 89 7.26 13.63 3.48
C LEU A 89 7.04 15.10 3.88
N ILE A 90 5.78 15.57 3.85
CA ILE A 90 5.43 16.94 4.27
C ILE A 90 5.84 17.15 5.74
N ARG A 91 6.62 18.20 5.98
CA ARG A 91 7.06 18.58 7.33
C ARG A 91 6.02 19.47 8.02
N ASN A 92 5.79 19.20 9.29
CA ASN A 92 5.02 20.09 10.16
C ASN A 92 5.89 21.32 10.49
N LYS A 93 5.60 22.45 9.84
CA LYS A 93 6.37 23.70 9.99
C LYS A 93 6.40 24.23 11.43
N ASN A 94 5.39 23.92 12.24
CA ASN A 94 5.30 24.42 13.62
C ASN A 94 6.20 23.61 14.58
N LEU A 95 6.45 22.34 14.26
CA LEU A 95 7.19 21.42 15.12
C LEU A 95 8.57 21.05 14.56
N ASP A 96 8.90 21.54 13.36
CA ASP A 96 10.11 21.20 12.58
C ASP A 96 10.37 19.69 12.46
N LYS A 97 9.30 18.89 12.41
CA LYS A 97 9.37 17.43 12.27
C LYS A 97 8.31 16.91 11.32
N ASN A 98 8.45 15.66 10.90
CA ASN A 98 7.40 14.96 10.15
C ASN A 98 6.18 14.73 11.05
N PHE A 99 5.00 14.61 10.43
CA PHE A 99 3.80 14.18 11.14
C PHE A 99 3.98 12.74 11.61
N THR A 100 3.76 12.51 12.90
CA THR A 100 3.93 11.17 13.50
C THR A 100 2.90 10.19 12.95
N GLU A 101 1.71 10.71 12.66
CA GLU A 101 0.55 10.01 12.14
C GLU A 101 0.76 9.50 10.71
N PHE A 102 1.60 10.15 9.90
CA PHE A 102 1.86 9.69 8.52
C PHE A 102 2.77 8.46 8.49
N GLY A 103 3.51 8.23 9.58
CA GLY A 103 4.47 7.16 9.71
C GLY A 103 5.56 7.23 8.65
N GLY A 104 5.94 6.04 8.18
CA GLY A 104 6.92 5.87 7.11
C GLY A 104 8.34 5.74 7.61
N VAL A 105 9.15 5.03 6.85
CA VAL A 105 10.60 4.96 7.01
C VAL A 105 11.23 5.59 5.80
N CYS A 106 12.03 6.64 5.99
CA CYS A 106 12.84 7.18 4.91
C CYS A 106 14.08 6.29 4.74
N ASP A 107 14.23 5.67 3.58
CA ASP A 107 15.47 5.00 3.24
C ASP A 107 16.57 6.05 2.99
N THR A 108 17.67 5.97 3.74
CA THR A 108 18.75 6.96 3.67
C THR A 108 19.56 6.90 2.38
N LYS A 109 19.43 5.85 1.57
CA LYS A 109 20.17 5.67 0.31
C LYS A 109 19.34 6.08 -0.90
N CYS A 110 18.05 5.73 -0.90
CA CYS A 110 17.17 6.01 -2.03
C CYS A 110 16.29 7.25 -1.82
N ASN A 111 16.30 7.84 -0.63
CA ASN A 111 15.42 8.93 -0.20
C ASN A 111 13.94 8.65 -0.53
N CYS A 112 13.56 7.38 -0.52
CA CYS A 112 12.21 6.94 -0.80
C CYS A 112 11.41 6.78 0.49
N PHE A 113 10.13 7.08 0.41
CA PHE A 113 9.20 6.84 1.50
C PHE A 113 8.74 5.38 1.47
N ILE A 114 9.07 4.62 2.52
CA ILE A 114 8.55 3.27 2.71
C ILE A 114 7.37 3.34 3.68
N PRO A 115 6.15 2.97 3.25
CA PRO A 115 4.98 3.05 4.11
C PRO A 115 5.09 2.07 5.27
N THR A 116 4.43 2.40 6.37
CA THR A 116 4.38 1.61 7.60
C THR A 116 2.94 1.21 7.92
N GLY A 117 2.75 0.39 8.95
CA GLY A 117 1.41 0.17 9.51
C GLY A 117 0.73 1.49 9.92
N GLU A 118 1.51 2.49 10.34
CA GLU A 118 1.03 3.82 10.70
C GLU A 118 0.51 4.59 9.47
N THR A 119 1.19 4.47 8.33
CA THR A 119 0.73 5.03 7.05
C THR A 119 -0.61 4.42 6.63
N ALA A 120 -0.77 3.10 6.79
CA ALA A 120 -2.05 2.44 6.55
C ALA A 120 -3.13 2.93 7.54
N ALA A 121 -2.78 3.11 8.81
CA ALA A 121 -3.70 3.60 9.82
C ALA A 121 -4.16 5.04 9.58
N PHE A 122 -3.26 5.91 9.13
CA PHE A 122 -3.62 7.26 8.73
C PHE A 122 -4.70 7.27 7.64
N ILE A 123 -4.50 6.49 6.57
CA ILE A 123 -5.43 6.46 5.45
C ILE A 123 -6.77 5.82 5.84
N LEU A 124 -6.75 4.70 6.56
CA LEU A 124 -7.93 3.86 6.79
C LEU A 124 -8.74 4.25 8.02
N ALA A 125 -8.08 4.79 9.06
CA ALA A 125 -8.72 5.09 10.33
C ALA A 125 -8.69 6.59 10.67
N MET A 126 -7.74 7.35 10.13
CA MET A 126 -7.48 8.74 10.56
C MET A 126 -7.42 8.84 12.10
N ASN A 127 -8.38 9.54 12.71
CA ASN A 127 -8.48 9.72 14.16
C ASN A 127 -9.48 8.77 14.84
N ASN A 128 -10.08 7.81 14.10
CA ASN A 128 -11.02 6.83 14.66
C ASN A 128 -10.24 5.66 15.31
N LEU A 129 -10.33 5.55 16.64
CA LEU A 129 -9.65 4.50 17.39
C LEU A 129 -10.21 3.09 17.16
N GLU A 130 -11.52 2.95 16.95
CA GLU A 130 -12.14 1.66 16.67
C GLU A 130 -11.61 1.10 15.35
N SER A 131 -11.67 1.90 14.28
CA SER A 131 -11.10 1.54 12.97
C SER A 131 -9.59 1.27 13.07
N ARG A 132 -8.87 1.98 13.94
CA ARG A 132 -7.44 1.73 14.17
C ARG A 132 -7.20 0.37 14.82
N PHE A 133 -8.04 -0.07 15.74
CA PHE A 133 -7.94 -1.39 16.36
C PHE A 133 -8.29 -2.51 15.38
N ASP A 134 -9.26 -2.27 14.49
CA ASP A 134 -9.61 -3.25 13.45
C ASP A 134 -8.47 -3.52 12.47
N LEU A 135 -7.59 -2.54 12.23
CA LEU A 135 -6.42 -2.73 11.35
C LEU A 135 -5.46 -3.81 11.82
N PHE A 136 -5.40 -4.10 13.12
CA PHE A 136 -4.53 -5.18 13.63
C PHE A 136 -4.94 -6.54 13.05
N ASN A 137 -6.22 -6.72 12.70
CA ASN A 137 -6.72 -7.94 12.07
C ASN A 137 -6.14 -8.16 10.67
N LEU A 138 -5.71 -7.11 9.96
CA LEU A 138 -5.08 -7.24 8.63
C LEU A 138 -3.67 -7.83 8.71
N PHE A 139 -3.02 -7.72 9.87
CA PHE A 139 -1.62 -8.10 10.08
C PHE A 139 -1.44 -9.26 11.06
N CYS A 140 -2.53 -9.85 11.53
CA CYS A 140 -2.48 -11.02 12.40
C CYS A 140 -2.02 -12.27 11.63
N GLU A 141 -1.52 -13.27 12.37
CA GLU A 141 -1.04 -14.53 11.79
C GLU A 141 -2.14 -15.29 11.04
N ASP A 142 -3.39 -15.08 11.42
CA ASP A 142 -4.53 -15.73 10.79
C ASP A 142 -5.00 -15.07 9.50
N HIS A 143 -4.56 -13.84 9.22
CA HIS A 143 -4.93 -13.11 8.03
C HIS A 143 -4.32 -13.74 6.77
N TYR A 144 -5.03 -13.69 5.64
CA TYR A 144 -4.54 -14.33 4.41
C TYR A 144 -3.26 -13.69 3.88
N PHE A 145 -3.01 -12.40 4.17
CA PHE A 145 -1.74 -11.75 3.87
C PHE A 145 -0.56 -12.51 4.48
N LYS A 146 -0.68 -12.95 5.74
CA LYS A 146 0.37 -13.68 6.43
C LYS A 146 0.41 -15.15 6.01
N LYS A 147 -0.74 -15.83 6.00
CA LYS A 147 -0.85 -17.26 5.63
C LYS A 147 -0.31 -17.57 4.24
N ARG A 148 -0.46 -16.64 3.29
CA ARG A 148 0.02 -16.79 1.92
C ARG A 148 1.32 -16.03 1.63
N ASN A 149 1.96 -15.45 2.65
CA ASN A 149 3.18 -14.66 2.52
C ASN A 149 3.07 -13.56 1.44
N ILE A 150 1.95 -12.83 1.44
CA ILE A 150 1.70 -11.71 0.50
C ILE A 150 2.48 -10.49 0.94
N LEU A 151 2.23 -10.05 2.18
CA LEU A 151 2.85 -8.87 2.77
C LEU A 151 2.88 -9.00 4.29
N GLN A 152 3.69 -8.18 4.93
CA GLN A 152 3.79 -8.13 6.39
C GLN A 152 4.25 -6.75 6.89
N ILE A 153 3.99 -6.49 8.16
CA ILE A 153 4.66 -5.44 8.92
C ILE A 153 5.99 -6.01 9.45
N VAL A 154 7.10 -5.37 9.10
CA VAL A 154 8.42 -5.68 9.66
C VAL A 154 8.39 -5.37 11.14
N LYS A 155 8.74 -6.35 11.97
CA LYS A 155 8.76 -6.20 13.42
C LYS A 155 9.63 -4.99 13.81
N PRO A 156 9.06 -3.97 14.49
CA PRO A 156 9.81 -2.83 14.99
C PRO A 156 10.89 -3.23 15.99
N LYS A 157 11.84 -2.34 16.28
CA LYS A 157 12.83 -2.57 17.33
C LYS A 157 12.17 -2.58 18.70
N SER A 158 12.92 -3.01 19.72
CA SER A 158 12.43 -3.00 21.10
C SER A 158 11.95 -1.59 21.48
N PHE A 159 10.77 -1.51 22.10
CA PHE A 159 10.11 -0.28 22.54
C PHE A 159 9.55 0.64 21.43
N GLU A 160 9.59 0.23 20.15
CA GLU A 160 8.89 0.92 19.07
C GLU A 160 7.42 0.45 18.94
N PRO A 161 6.46 1.33 18.60
CA PRO A 161 5.06 0.95 18.41
C PRO A 161 4.90 -0.08 17.29
N TYR A 162 3.98 -1.04 17.44
CA TYR A 162 3.79 -2.10 16.44
C TYR A 162 3.59 -1.58 15.00
N LEU A 163 2.76 -0.55 14.83
CA LEU A 163 2.44 0.02 13.52
C LEU A 163 3.57 0.87 12.91
N SER A 164 4.63 1.20 13.65
CA SER A 164 5.79 1.89 13.06
C SER A 164 6.64 0.97 12.17
N GLY A 165 6.33 -0.33 12.14
CA GLY A 165 7.00 -1.29 11.28
C GLY A 165 6.71 -1.05 9.80
N ALA A 166 7.72 -1.25 8.96
CA ALA A 166 7.61 -1.09 7.51
C ALA A 166 6.62 -2.12 6.92
N LEU A 167 5.75 -1.65 6.03
CA LEU A 167 4.80 -2.49 5.31
C LEU A 167 5.46 -3.01 4.03
N ILE A 168 5.79 -4.29 4.00
CA ILE A 168 6.63 -4.89 2.94
C ILE A 168 5.86 -5.96 2.19
N LEU A 169 5.80 -5.82 0.86
CA LEU A 169 5.34 -6.84 -0.07
C LEU A 169 6.40 -7.94 -0.21
N SER A 170 5.99 -9.20 -0.29
CA SER A 170 6.92 -10.29 -0.56
C SER A 170 7.45 -10.22 -2.00
N LEU A 171 8.69 -10.67 -2.19
CA LEU A 171 9.31 -10.67 -3.51
C LEU A 171 8.57 -11.61 -4.50
N GLU A 172 7.98 -12.68 -4.00
CA GLU A 172 7.11 -13.58 -4.77
C GLU A 172 5.91 -12.81 -5.33
N TYR A 173 5.18 -12.07 -4.48
CA TYR A 173 4.03 -11.30 -4.94
C TYR A 173 4.43 -10.09 -5.76
N LEU A 174 5.57 -9.44 -5.49
CA LEU A 174 6.11 -8.41 -6.37
C LEU A 174 6.34 -8.96 -7.79
N SER A 175 6.97 -10.13 -7.91
CA SER A 175 7.21 -10.80 -9.19
C SER A 175 5.90 -11.19 -9.89
N TYR A 176 4.99 -11.78 -9.13
CA TYR A 176 3.73 -12.28 -9.66
C TYR A 176 2.82 -11.16 -10.15
N LEU A 177 2.69 -10.08 -9.39
CA LEU A 177 1.86 -8.92 -9.74
C LEU A 177 2.44 -8.09 -10.88
N SER A 178 3.76 -8.05 -11.05
CA SER A 178 4.42 -7.28 -12.10
C SER A 178 4.61 -8.08 -13.39
N VAL A 179 5.37 -9.17 -13.33
CA VAL A 179 5.83 -9.94 -14.50
C VAL A 179 5.11 -11.27 -14.67
N GLY A 180 4.36 -11.72 -13.66
CA GLY A 180 3.60 -12.97 -13.73
C GLY A 180 4.39 -14.22 -13.42
N LEU A 181 5.47 -14.11 -12.66
CA LEU A 181 6.31 -15.23 -12.25
C LEU A 181 6.12 -15.49 -10.76
N SER A 182 5.93 -16.76 -10.36
CA SER A 182 5.79 -17.15 -8.95
C SER A 182 7.13 -17.26 -8.22
N LYS A 183 8.26 -17.13 -8.93
CA LYS A 183 9.60 -17.04 -8.34
C LYS A 183 10.38 -15.98 -9.09
N PHE A 184 10.99 -15.06 -8.34
CA PHE A 184 11.98 -14.13 -8.88
C PHE A 184 13.28 -14.89 -9.13
N THR A 185 13.31 -15.77 -10.12
CA THR A 185 14.58 -16.20 -10.69
C THR A 185 15.09 -15.01 -11.48
N ALA A 186 16.16 -14.37 -11.01
CA ALA A 186 16.89 -13.42 -11.84
C ALA A 186 17.05 -14.07 -13.22
N VAL A 187 16.64 -13.39 -14.28
CA VAL A 187 17.00 -13.82 -15.63
C VAL A 187 18.51 -13.76 -15.62
N HIS A 188 19.16 -14.93 -15.51
CA HIS A 188 20.60 -15.02 -15.59
C HIS A 188 21.01 -14.31 -16.88
N ALA A 189 22.00 -13.43 -16.74
CA ALA A 189 22.70 -12.78 -17.83
C ALA A 189 22.97 -13.83 -18.92
N TYR A 190 22.49 -13.56 -20.12
CA TYR A 190 23.15 -14.10 -21.30
C TYR A 190 24.19 -13.06 -21.70
N ASP A 191 25.42 -13.56 -21.85
CA ASP A 191 26.63 -12.86 -22.28
C ASP A 191 26.42 -11.94 -23.48
#